data_AF-A0A1E9AXK4-F1
#
_entry.id   AF-A0A1E9AXK4-F1
#
_cell.length_a   1.000
_cell.length_b   1.000
_cell.length_c   1.000
_cell.angle_alpha   90.00
_cell.angle_beta   90.00
_cell.angle_gamma   90.00
#
_symmetry.space_group_name_H-M   'P 1'
#
loop_
_entity.id
_entity.type
_entity.pdbx_description
1 polymer ?
#
loop_
_entity_poly.entity_id
_entity_poly.type
_entity_poly.pdbx_seq_one_letter_code
_entity_poly.pdbx_strand_id
1 'polypeptide(L)' 'MIELYFIYNGHRKMLIGRFTHIHSAINELKKHQASYSAISHPRFRKSMSGENIRIDYGAVDCYYLITRKTEEK' A
#
# COMPACT_ATOMS: atom_id res chain seq x y z
N MET A 1 7.13 8.71 -10.23
CA MET A 1 7.05 7.23 -10.10
C MET A 1 6.25 6.85 -8.86
N ILE A 2 5.47 5.75 -8.86
CA ILE A 2 4.68 5.28 -7.71
C ILE A 2 5.30 4.01 -7.14
N GLU A 3 5.54 3.95 -5.84
CA GLU A 3 5.97 2.72 -5.16
C GLU A 3 4.87 2.24 -4.21
N LEU A 4 4.65 0.92 -4.16
CA LEU A 4 3.72 0.27 -3.24
C LEU A 4 4.53 -0.55 -2.24
N TYR A 5 4.29 -0.28 -0.96
CA TYR A 5 4.86 -1.03 0.14
C TYR A 5 3.79 -1.71 0.98
N PHE A 6 4.13 -2.85 1.56
CA PHE A 6 3.42 -3.43 2.69
C PHE A 6 4.20 -3.18 3.96
N ILE A 7 3.54 -2.53 4.93
CA ILE A 7 4.08 -2.31 6.26
C ILE A 7 3.47 -3.35 7.19
N TYR A 8 4.31 -3.99 7.99
CA TYR A 8 3.90 -4.96 9.00
C TYR A 8 4.69 -4.75 10.30
N ASN A 9 4.09 -5.15 11.41
CA ASN A 9 4.59 -4.87 12.76
C ASN A 9 4.87 -3.36 12.99
N GLY A 10 4.15 -2.47 12.28
CA GLY A 10 4.23 -1.02 12.41
C GLY A 10 5.48 -0.33 11.84
N HIS A 11 6.52 -1.09 11.47
CA HIS A 11 7.80 -0.50 11.03
C HIS A 11 8.51 -1.27 9.91
N ARG A 12 8.25 -2.57 9.75
CA ARG A 12 8.92 -3.35 8.70
C ARG A 12 8.28 -3.04 7.36
N LYS A 13 9.10 -2.79 6.35
CA LYS A 13 8.69 -2.31 5.03
C LYS A 13 9.11 -3.28 3.95
N MET A 14 8.14 -3.82 3.21
CA MET A 14 8.35 -4.70 2.05
C MET A 14 7.91 -3.99 0.78
N LEU A 15 8.78 -3.89 -0.22
CA LEU A 15 8.42 -3.35 -1.54
C LEU A 15 7.61 -4.41 -2.30
N ILE A 16 6.37 -4.08 -2.67
CA ILE A 16 5.54 -4.93 -3.53
C ILE A 16 5.83 -4.63 -5.00
N GLY A 17 5.97 -3.35 -5.36
CA GLY A 17 6.24 -3.00 -6.74
C GLY A 17 6.38 -1.50 -7.01
N ARG A 18 6.78 -1.19 -8.24
CA ARG A 18 6.88 0.17 -8.79
C ARG A 18 5.96 0.29 -9.99
N PHE A 19 5.25 1.40 -10.09
CA PHE A 19 4.19 1.61 -11.07
C PHE A 19 4.27 3.01 -11.67
N THR A 20 3.85 3.12 -12.92
CA THR A 20 3.60 4.40 -13.61
C THR A 20 2.23 4.96 -13.25
N HIS A 21 1.23 4.09 -13.03
CA HIS A 21 -0.16 4.47 -12.77
C HIS A 21 -0.66 3.95 -11.42
N ILE A 22 -1.48 4.78 -10.75
CA ILE A 22 -2.05 4.45 -9.43
C ILE A 22 -2.98 3.23 -9.49
N HIS A 23 -3.72 3.04 -10.59
CA HIS A 23 -4.61 1.90 -10.77
C HIS A 23 -3.86 0.57 -10.72
N SER A 24 -2.66 0.50 -11.30
CA SER A 24 -1.82 -0.69 -11.26
C SER A 24 -1.37 -1.01 -9.83
N ALA A 25 -0.99 0.01 -9.06
CA ALA A 25 -0.65 -0.16 -7.63
C ALA A 25 -1.86 -0.65 -6.81
N ILE A 26 -3.06 -0.12 -7.07
CA ILE A 26 -4.29 -0.55 -6.38
C ILE A 26 -4.64 -2.01 -6.72
N ASN A 27 -4.49 -2.42 -7.98
CA ASN A 27 -4.74 -3.80 -8.38
C ASN A 27 -3.76 -4.76 -7.71
N GLU A 28 -2.48 -4.39 -7.65
CA GLU A 28 -1.47 -5.23 -7.00
C GLU A 28 -1.67 -5.32 -5.49
N LEU A 29 -2.06 -4.20 -4.85
CA LEU A 29 -2.47 -4.17 -3.45
C LEU A 29 -3.60 -5.18 -3.18
N LYS A 30 -4.66 -5.16 -4.00
CA LYS A 30 -5.80 -6.08 -3.83
C LYS A 30 -5.40 -7.54 -4.02
N LYS A 31 -4.53 -7.84 -5.00
CA LYS A 31 -4.00 -9.19 -5.22
C LYS A 31 -3.17 -9.65 -4.02
N HIS A 32 -2.24 -8.83 -3.55
CA HIS A 32 -1.44 -9.15 -2.38
C HIS A 32 -2.32 -9.39 -1.15
N GLN A 33 -3.35 -8.56 -0.97
CA GLN A 33 -4.29 -8.75 0.13
C GLN A 33 -4.97 -10.12 0.01
N ALA A 34 -5.54 -10.44 -1.14
CA ALA A 34 -6.23 -11.71 -1.35
C ALA A 34 -5.33 -12.94 -1.18
N SER A 35 -4.05 -12.85 -1.57
CA SER A 35 -3.10 -13.97 -1.50
C SER A 35 -2.53 -14.22 -0.10
N TYR A 36 -2.39 -13.18 0.74
CA TYR A 36 -1.62 -13.26 1.98
C TYR A 36 -2.38 -12.85 3.24
N SER A 37 -3.64 -12.44 3.13
CA SER A 37 -4.48 -12.04 4.27
C SER A 37 -5.47 -13.14 4.65
N ALA A 38 -5.67 -13.34 5.96
CA ALA A 38 -6.77 -14.16 6.47
C ALA A 38 -8.15 -13.48 6.37
N ILE A 39 -8.19 -12.16 6.16
CA ILE A 39 -9.43 -11.39 6.00
C ILE A 39 -9.99 -11.57 4.59
N SER A 40 -11.13 -12.26 4.46
CA SER A 40 -11.81 -12.52 3.18
C SER A 40 -12.57 -11.33 2.61
N HIS A 41 -13.06 -10.42 3.47
CA HIS A 41 -13.85 -9.25 3.09
C HIS A 41 -13.25 -7.96 3.69
N PRO A 42 -12.08 -7.52 3.21
CA PRO A 42 -11.39 -6.36 3.77
C PRO A 42 -12.19 -5.08 3.57
N ARG A 43 -12.23 -4.25 4.62
CA ARG A 43 -12.70 -2.86 4.52
C ARG A 43 -11.50 -1.93 4.47
N PHE A 44 -11.18 -1.45 3.28
CA PHE A 44 -10.06 -0.55 3.07
C PHE A 44 -10.40 0.86 3.58
N ARG A 45 -9.48 1.45 4.36
CA ARG A 45 -9.55 2.85 4.79
C ARG A 45 -8.33 3.61 4.29
N LYS A 46 -8.57 4.78 3.69
CA LYS A 46 -7.52 5.63 3.13
C LYS A 46 -7.23 6.80 4.05
N SER A 47 -5.96 7.06 4.29
CA SER A 47 -5.44 8.33 4.82
C SER A 47 -4.31 8.85 3.92
N MET A 48 -4.08 10.17 3.92
CA MET A 48 -3.07 10.80 3.06
C MET A 48 -2.26 11.81 3.87
N SER A 49 -0.96 11.87 3.59
CA SER A 49 -0.04 12.86 4.19
C SER A 49 1.08 13.15 3.19
N GLY A 50 1.08 14.35 2.61
CA GLY A 50 1.99 14.72 1.52
C GLY A 50 1.87 13.74 0.35
N GLU A 51 3.00 13.22 -0.12
CA GLU A 51 3.09 12.25 -1.22
C GLU A 51 2.76 10.79 -0.83
N ASN A 52 2.35 10.56 0.42
CA ASN A 52 2.05 9.25 0.95
C ASN A 52 0.54 9.02 1.06
N ILE A 53 0.08 7.89 0.53
CA ILE A 53 -1.27 7.37 0.71
C ILE A 53 -1.16 6.08 1.50
N ARG A 54 -1.72 6.07 2.71
CA ARG A 54 -1.81 4.88 3.56
C ARG A 54 -3.18 4.25 3.37
N ILE A 55 -3.19 2.93 3.17
CA ILE A 55 -4.38 2.11 3.02
C ILE A 55 -4.36 1.04 4.11
N ASP A 56 -5.22 1.22 5.11
CA ASP A 56 -5.40 0.28 6.19
C ASP A 56 -6.45 -0.77 5.83
N TYR A 57 -6.21 -2.01 6.25
CA TYR A 57 -7.21 -3.08 6.26
C TYR A 57 -6.89 -4.04 7.41
N GLY A 58 -7.84 -4.26 8.32
CA GLY A 58 -7.58 -5.07 9.51
C GLY A 58 -6.80 -4.30 10.60
N ALA A 59 -5.62 -4.78 10.97
CA ALA A 59 -4.83 -4.26 12.08
C ALA A 59 -4.10 -2.95 11.72
N VAL A 60 -3.99 -2.02 12.68
CA VAL A 60 -3.41 -0.67 12.46
C VAL A 60 -1.89 -0.73 12.21
N ASP A 61 -1.23 -1.80 12.61
CA ASP A 61 0.21 -2.02 12.42
C ASP A 61 0.53 -2.78 11.12
N CYS A 62 -0.49 -3.18 10.35
CA CYS A 62 -0.39 -3.84 9.05
C CYS A 62 -1.16 -3.06 7.99
N TYR A 63 -0.46 -2.34 7.11
CA TYR A 63 -1.09 -1.46 6.13
C TYR A 63 -0.29 -1.37 4.83
N TYR A 64 -0.94 -0.95 3.76
CA TYR A 64 -0.25 -0.59 2.53
C TYR A 64 0.11 0.88 2.52
N LEU A 65 1.30 1.18 2.00
CA LEU A 65 1.79 2.53 1.83
C LEU A 65 2.14 2.74 0.36
N ILE A 66 1.41 3.62 -0.30
CA ILE A 66 1.69 4.08 -1.65
C ILE A 66 2.44 5.40 -1.54
N THR A 67 3.63 5.48 -2.13
CA THR A 67 4.45 6.69 -2.12
C THR A 67 4.65 7.20 -3.54
N ARG A 68 4.36 8.48 -3.77
CA ARG A 68 4.73 9.15 -5.02
C ARG A 68 6.12 9.73 -4.87
N LYS A 69 7.04 9.26 -5.71
CA LYS A 69 8.33 9.92 -5.93
C LYS A 69 8.15 10.94 -7.03
N THR A 70 8.22 12.22 -6.66
CA THR A 70 8.58 13.29 -7.57
C THR A 70 10.06 13.11 -7.87
N GLU A 71 10.45 12.97 -9.13
CA GLU A 71 11.86 13.10 -9.48
C GLU A 71 12.26 14.52 -9.11
N GLU A 72 13.19 14.67 -8.16
CA GLU A 72 13.86 15.95 -7.92
C GLU A 72 14.52 16.33 -9.24
N LYS A 73 14.12 17.48 -9.79
CA LYS A 73 14.71 18.04 -11.02
C LYS A 73 16.13 18.53 -10.77
#